data_AF-A0A401NHA3-F1
#
_entry.id   AF-A0A401NHA3-F1
#
_cell.length_a   1.000
_cell.length_b   1.000
_cell.length_c   1.000
_cell.angle_alpha   90.00
_cell.angle_beta   90.00
_cell.angle_gamma   90.00
#
_symmetry.space_group_name_H-M   'P 1'
#
loop_
_entity.id
_entity.type
_entity.pdbx_description
1 polymer ?
#
loop_
_entity_poly.entity_id
_entity_poly.type
_entity_poly.pdbx_seq_one_letter_code
_entity_poly.pdbx_strand_id
1 'polypeptide(L)'
;MDRRAAPPCARSIVGTASHWSIRLRACERAGPRGERLRTRERAGPRAERVSGRGGASCSPVELESRRAVPMAGMEAVKQCDVPVAILQNRIKAAQDPEETAKLQEDLDQLLETRELIRQSVQEVVRLATDSKEQAERVLTTKPHLTQRENYNAAVEYFRIHCFDWRKQEYEYARHQLSAFVSLCEERVPLTRIKEAIDRVSEKLKK
;
A
#
# COMPACT_ATOMS: atom_id res chain seq x y z
N MET A 1 -22.99 -38.06 -54.75
CA MET A 1 -23.35 -36.85 -53.98
C MET A 1 -23.34 -37.25 -52.51
N ASP A 2 -22.22 -37.55 -51.86
CA ASP A 2 -20.97 -36.79 -51.70
C ASP A 2 -21.15 -35.54 -50.81
N ARG A 3 -20.98 -35.68 -49.49
CA ARG A 3 -19.81 -35.18 -48.73
C ARG A 3 -20.01 -35.27 -47.22
N ARG A 4 -19.15 -36.08 -46.59
CA ARG A 4 -18.80 -36.03 -45.17
C ARG A 4 -17.97 -34.76 -44.93
N ALA A 5 -18.27 -33.99 -43.88
CA ALA A 5 -17.41 -32.91 -43.44
C ALA A 5 -16.61 -33.38 -42.20
N ALA A 6 -15.30 -33.52 -42.41
CA ALA A 6 -14.27 -33.68 -41.40
C ALA A 6 -13.87 -32.31 -40.82
N PRO A 7 -13.15 -32.24 -39.69
CA PRO A 7 -12.93 -31.02 -38.91
C PRO A 7 -11.78 -30.16 -39.47
N PRO A 8 -11.77 -28.85 -39.23
CA PRO A 8 -10.59 -28.04 -39.52
C PRO A 8 -9.53 -28.19 -38.43
N CYS A 9 -8.31 -28.38 -38.92
CA CYS A 9 -7.06 -28.60 -38.23
C CYS A 9 -6.65 -27.50 -37.25
N ALA A 10 -5.81 -27.94 -36.31
CA ALA A 10 -4.91 -27.19 -35.47
C ALA A 10 -4.29 -25.95 -36.15
N ARG A 11 -4.33 -24.83 -35.43
CA ARG A 11 -3.35 -23.76 -35.55
C ARG A 11 -2.56 -23.68 -34.25
N SER A 12 -1.31 -24.14 -34.31
CA SER A 12 -0.27 -23.71 -33.39
C SER A 12 -0.14 -22.19 -33.46
N ILE A 13 -0.21 -21.53 -32.31
CA ILE A 13 0.38 -20.21 -32.12
C ILE A 13 1.53 -20.41 -31.14
N VAL A 14 2.74 -20.38 -31.70
CA VAL A 14 4.00 -20.21 -30.99
C VAL A 14 4.20 -18.71 -30.77
N GLY A 15 4.66 -18.34 -29.58
CA GLY A 15 5.14 -17.00 -29.24
C GLY A 15 4.02 -16.08 -28.76
N THR A 16 4.18 -15.30 -27.70
CA THR A 16 5.41 -14.69 -27.20
C THR A 16 5.27 -14.39 -25.71
N ALA A 17 6.43 -14.36 -25.05
CA ALA A 17 6.63 -13.98 -23.66
C ALA A 17 5.78 -12.76 -23.28
N SER A 18 4.90 -12.95 -22.30
CA SER A 18 4.20 -11.84 -21.68
C SER A 18 5.22 -10.99 -20.95
N HIS A 19 5.50 -9.85 -21.55
CA HIS A 19 6.30 -8.77 -21.00
C HIS A 19 5.51 -8.15 -19.85
N TRP A 20 5.68 -8.67 -18.63
CA TRP A 20 5.07 -8.08 -17.42
C TRP A 20 5.79 -6.79 -17.06
N SER A 21 5.42 -5.70 -17.74
CA SER A 21 5.74 -4.36 -17.29
C SER A 21 4.83 -4.01 -16.11
N ILE A 22 5.22 -4.45 -14.91
CA ILE A 22 4.65 -3.97 -13.64
C ILE A 22 5.12 -2.53 -13.45
N ARG A 23 4.30 -1.56 -13.86
CA ARG A 23 4.47 -0.18 -13.42
C ARG A 23 4.16 -0.12 -11.93
N LEU A 24 5.19 -0.01 -11.09
CA LEU A 24 5.05 0.48 -9.72
C LEU A 24 4.39 1.86 -9.77
N ARG A 25 3.09 1.92 -9.45
CA ARG A 25 2.48 3.19 -9.06
C ARG A 25 2.98 3.51 -7.67
N ALA A 26 3.98 4.40 -7.62
CA ALA A 26 4.35 5.09 -6.39
C ALA A 26 3.07 5.66 -5.76
N CYS A 27 2.92 5.57 -4.43
CA CYS A 27 1.88 6.33 -3.71
C CYS A 27 2.05 7.82 -4.04
N GLU A 28 1.32 8.30 -5.04
CA GLU A 28 1.36 9.66 -5.55
C GLU A 28 0.47 10.53 -4.66
N ARG A 29 1.03 11.61 -4.12
CA ARG A 29 0.25 12.68 -3.50
C ARG A 29 -0.13 13.64 -4.61
N ALA A 30 -1.43 13.78 -4.89
CA ALA A 30 -1.94 14.96 -5.56
C ALA A 30 -1.73 16.16 -4.62
N GLY A 31 -0.84 17.08 -5.00
CA GLY A 31 -0.71 18.39 -4.37
C GLY A 31 -1.43 19.44 -5.21
N PRO A 32 -2.12 20.42 -4.62
CA PRO A 32 -2.56 21.60 -5.36
C PRO A 32 -1.45 22.66 -5.42
N ARG A 33 -1.30 23.24 -6.63
CA ARG A 33 -0.48 24.40 -6.94
C ARG A 33 -1.15 25.68 -6.44
N GLY A 34 -0.36 26.49 -5.73
CA GLY A 34 -0.26 27.94 -5.95
C GLY A 34 -1.47 28.80 -5.62
N GLU A 35 -1.51 29.33 -4.40
CA GLU A 35 -2.11 30.65 -4.17
C GLU A 35 -1.19 31.48 -3.27
N ARG A 36 -0.83 32.66 -3.79
CA ARG A 36 0.21 33.55 -3.28
C ARG A 36 -0.46 34.54 -2.32
N LEU A 37 -0.42 34.27 -1.02
CA LEU A 37 -0.85 35.23 0.01
C LEU A 37 0.36 35.70 0.82
N ARG A 38 0.77 36.95 0.55
CA ARG A 38 1.56 37.72 1.52
C ARG A 38 0.66 37.98 2.72
N THR A 39 1.11 37.64 3.93
CA THR A 39 1.07 38.55 5.09
C THR A 39 1.70 37.92 6.33
N ARG A 40 2.63 38.71 6.91
CA ARG A 40 2.89 38.92 8.35
C ARG A 40 3.54 37.78 9.15
N GLU A 41 4.83 37.97 9.42
CA GLU A 41 5.52 37.43 10.60
C GLU A 41 4.64 37.63 11.85
N ARG A 42 4.20 36.52 12.44
CA ARG A 42 3.86 36.44 13.86
C ARG A 42 4.82 35.43 14.47
N ALA A 43 5.59 35.91 15.44
CA ALA A 43 6.44 35.12 16.31
C ALA A 43 5.67 33.90 16.83
N GLY A 44 6.20 32.72 16.55
CA GLY A 44 5.60 31.45 16.97
C GLY A 44 5.77 31.23 18.48
N PRO A 45 4.79 30.61 19.17
CA PRO A 45 4.97 30.18 20.54
C PRO A 45 6.01 29.08 20.66
N ARG A 46 6.90 29.29 21.63
CA ARG A 46 8.01 28.46 22.13
C ARG A 46 7.65 26.96 22.20
N ALA A 47 8.40 26.14 21.49
CA ALA A 47 8.31 24.67 21.49
C ALA A 47 8.88 24.04 22.78
N GLU A 48 8.42 24.51 23.94
CA GLU A 48 8.80 23.95 25.25
C GLU A 48 7.52 23.66 26.01
N ARG A 49 6.98 22.45 25.81
CA ARG A 49 6.18 21.70 26.78
C ARG A 49 5.73 20.37 26.18
N VAL A 50 6.69 19.47 25.97
CA VAL A 50 6.53 18.02 26.10
C VAL A 50 7.93 17.38 26.01
N SER A 51 8.58 17.26 27.18
CA SER A 51 9.52 16.18 27.48
C SER A 51 9.77 16.20 28.99
N GLY A 52 9.25 15.18 29.69
CA GLY A 52 9.64 14.75 31.04
C GLY A 52 9.37 15.68 32.23
N ARG A 53 8.54 15.24 33.18
CA ARG A 53 8.56 15.73 34.57
C ARG A 53 9.20 14.62 35.42
N GLY A 54 10.42 14.82 35.88
CA GLY A 54 11.13 13.89 36.76
C GLY A 54 12.56 14.37 36.98
N GLY A 55 12.87 14.77 38.21
CA GLY A 55 14.14 15.41 38.62
C GLY A 55 15.38 14.52 38.54
N ALA A 56 15.75 14.09 37.34
CA ALA A 56 17.13 13.77 37.00
C ALA A 56 17.54 14.79 35.93
N SER A 57 18.65 15.49 36.15
CA SER A 57 19.19 16.40 35.14
C SER A 57 19.43 15.60 33.86
N CYS A 58 18.62 15.83 32.82
CA CYS A 58 19.01 15.48 31.47
C CYS A 58 20.20 16.39 31.14
N SER A 59 21.40 15.96 31.50
CA SER A 59 22.59 16.45 30.84
C SER A 59 22.36 16.17 29.36
N PRO A 60 22.48 17.16 28.47
CA PRO A 60 22.65 16.86 27.07
C PRO A 60 23.76 15.82 27.01
N VAL A 61 23.47 14.64 26.45
CA VAL A 61 24.55 13.89 25.85
C VAL A 61 24.97 14.80 24.71
N GLU A 62 25.96 15.67 24.96
CA GLU A 62 26.66 16.31 23.87
C GLU A 62 27.08 15.15 22.99
N LEU A 63 26.42 15.05 21.83
CA LEU A 63 26.98 14.33 20.72
C LEU A 63 28.19 15.18 20.35
N GLU A 64 29.26 15.03 21.14
CA GLU A 64 30.50 15.74 21.01
C GLU A 64 30.85 15.67 19.53
N SER A 65 31.28 16.79 18.99
CA SER A 65 31.70 17.01 17.61
C SER A 65 32.86 16.09 17.21
N ARG A 66 32.66 14.78 17.25
CA ARG A 66 33.32 13.82 16.38
C ARG A 66 32.80 14.19 15.01
N ARG A 67 33.61 14.94 14.27
CA ARG A 67 33.45 15.33 12.86
C ARG A 67 32.11 14.85 12.33
N ALA A 68 31.13 15.74 12.21
CA ALA A 68 29.94 15.44 11.44
C ALA A 68 30.42 14.98 10.06
N VAL A 69 30.55 13.66 9.88
CA VAL A 69 30.74 13.07 8.58
C VAL A 69 29.43 13.45 7.92
N PRO A 70 29.44 14.30 6.88
CA PRO A 70 28.21 14.58 6.17
C PRO A 70 27.61 13.22 5.83
N MET A 71 26.38 12.97 6.26
CA MET A 71 25.65 11.73 5.99
C MET A 71 25.33 11.69 4.49
N ALA A 72 26.37 11.58 3.67
CA ALA A 72 26.31 11.48 2.23
C ALA A 72 25.88 10.05 1.90
N GLY A 73 24.80 9.91 1.12
CA GLY A 73 24.29 8.61 0.70
C GLY A 73 23.09 8.05 1.48
N MET A 74 22.41 8.86 2.32
CA MET A 74 21.11 8.44 2.87
C MET A 74 20.03 8.43 1.78
N GLU A 75 19.61 7.24 1.36
CA GLU A 75 18.47 7.07 0.47
C GLU A 75 17.17 7.13 1.29
N ALA A 76 16.42 8.22 1.12
CA ALA A 76 15.11 8.36 1.73
C ALA A 76 14.07 7.50 0.99
N VAL A 77 13.61 6.43 1.62
CA VAL A 77 12.57 5.53 1.08
C VAL A 77 11.27 5.74 1.85
N LYS A 78 10.12 5.69 1.16
CA LYS A 78 8.81 5.70 1.83
C LYS A 78 8.69 4.47 2.72
N GLN A 79 8.12 4.61 3.91
CA GLN A 79 8.00 3.49 4.87
C GLN A 79 7.41 2.21 4.25
N CYS A 80 6.37 2.32 3.41
CA CYS A 80 5.76 1.18 2.73
C CYS A 80 6.68 0.50 1.70
N ASP A 81 7.65 1.23 1.15
CA ASP A 81 8.55 0.78 0.08
C ASP A 81 9.89 0.29 0.63
N VAL A 82 10.14 0.44 1.93
CA VAL A 82 11.39 0.00 2.59
C VAL A 82 11.68 -1.49 2.34
N PRO A 83 10.74 -2.44 2.51
CA PRO A 83 11.04 -3.86 2.25
C PRO A 83 11.45 -4.14 0.80
N VAL A 84 10.83 -3.45 -0.16
CA VAL A 84 11.16 -3.55 -1.59
C VAL A 84 12.54 -2.97 -1.87
N ALA A 85 12.83 -1.78 -1.34
CA ALA A 85 14.12 -1.14 -1.52
C ALA A 85 15.27 -1.95 -0.90
N ILE A 86 15.03 -2.59 0.26
CA ILE A 86 16.00 -3.50 0.87
C ILE A 86 16.31 -4.67 -0.05
N LEU A 87 15.30 -5.38 -0.57
CA LEU A 87 15.52 -6.52 -1.48
C LEU A 87 16.20 -6.08 -2.77
N GLN A 88 15.77 -4.97 -3.38
CA GLN A 88 16.41 -4.41 -4.57
C GLN A 88 17.88 -4.05 -4.34
N ASN A 89 18.20 -3.47 -3.18
CA ASN A 89 19.58 -3.11 -2.85
C ASN A 89 20.43 -4.34 -2.55
N ARG A 90 19.86 -5.40 -1.96
CA ARG A 90 20.54 -6.70 -1.78
C ARG A 90 20.81 -7.38 -3.13
N ILE A 91 19.85 -7.39 -4.05
CA ILE A 91 20.03 -7.92 -5.41
C ILE A 91 21.16 -7.19 -6.13
N LYS A 92 21.24 -5.86 -6.03
CA LYS A 92 22.31 -5.07 -6.65
C LYS A 92 23.69 -5.33 -6.05
N ALA A 93 23.75 -5.72 -4.78
CA ALA A 93 25.00 -5.98 -4.06
C ALA A 93 25.46 -7.44 -4.14
N ALA A 94 24.56 -8.37 -4.42
CA ALA A 94 24.84 -9.79 -4.53
C ALA A 94 25.77 -10.07 -5.73
N GLN A 95 26.79 -10.90 -5.48
CA GLN A 95 27.72 -11.37 -6.52
C GLN A 95 27.46 -12.83 -6.88
N ASP A 96 26.83 -13.58 -5.96
CA ASP A 96 26.49 -14.98 -6.15
C ASP A 96 25.17 -15.13 -6.93
N PRO A 97 25.14 -15.94 -8.00
CA PRO A 97 23.92 -16.12 -8.80
C PRO A 97 22.81 -16.86 -8.06
N GLU A 98 23.13 -17.76 -7.12
CA GLU A 98 22.12 -18.51 -6.36
C GLU A 98 21.44 -17.60 -5.31
N GLU A 99 22.21 -16.78 -4.61
CA GLU A 99 21.68 -15.76 -3.70
C GLU A 99 20.82 -14.74 -4.47
N THR A 100 21.29 -14.29 -5.64
CA THR A 100 20.55 -13.34 -6.48
C THR A 100 19.19 -13.92 -6.91
N ALA A 101 19.14 -15.19 -7.29
CA ALA A 101 17.90 -15.86 -7.69
C ALA A 101 16.90 -15.94 -6.53
N LYS A 102 17.36 -16.31 -5.32
CA LYS A 102 16.51 -16.35 -4.11
C LYS A 102 15.96 -14.97 -3.75
N LEU A 103 16.80 -13.93 -3.83
CA LEU A 103 16.37 -12.56 -3.56
C LEU A 103 15.37 -12.03 -4.59
N GLN A 104 15.49 -12.46 -5.85
CA GLN A 104 14.52 -12.15 -6.89
C GLN A 104 13.18 -12.83 -6.62
N GLU A 105 13.18 -14.11 -6.24
CA GLU A 105 11.97 -14.84 -5.84
C GLU A 105 11.27 -14.16 -4.65
N ASP A 106 12.03 -13.79 -3.61
CA ASP A 106 11.50 -13.06 -2.45
C ASP A 106 10.88 -11.70 -2.86
N LEU A 107 11.51 -11.00 -3.80
CA LEU A 107 11.01 -9.72 -4.32
C LEU A 107 9.73 -9.90 -5.13
N ASP A 108 9.69 -10.90 -5.99
CA ASP A 108 8.53 -11.20 -6.83
C ASP A 108 7.34 -11.60 -5.95
N GLN A 109 7.53 -12.50 -4.98
CA GLN A 109 6.50 -12.91 -4.03
C GLN A 109 5.96 -11.71 -3.22
N LEU A 110 6.84 -10.80 -2.79
CA LEU A 110 6.45 -9.58 -2.09
C LEU A 110 5.58 -8.68 -2.99
N LEU A 111 5.96 -8.50 -4.26
CA LEU A 111 5.21 -7.67 -5.20
C LEU A 111 3.86 -8.28 -5.57
N GLU A 112 3.81 -9.59 -5.79
CA GLU A 112 2.57 -10.34 -6.04
C GLU A 112 1.60 -10.20 -4.86
N THR A 113 2.09 -10.39 -3.63
CA THR A 113 1.28 -10.23 -2.42
C THR A 113 0.73 -8.81 -2.28
N ARG A 114 1.56 -7.78 -2.54
CA ARG A 114 1.11 -6.38 -2.52
C ARG A 114 0.02 -6.11 -3.55
N GLU A 115 0.19 -6.64 -4.75
CA GLU A 115 -0.77 -6.48 -5.84
C GLU A 115 -2.08 -7.21 -5.52
N LEU A 116 -2.02 -8.43 -4.99
CA LEU A 116 -3.18 -9.18 -4.54
C LEU A 116 -4.00 -8.42 -3.50
N ILE A 117 -3.32 -7.86 -2.48
CA ILE A 117 -3.95 -7.03 -1.44
C ILE A 117 -4.61 -5.80 -2.07
N ARG A 118 -3.88 -5.09 -2.96
CA ARG A 118 -4.38 -3.89 -3.63
C ARG A 118 -5.64 -4.18 -4.46
N GLN A 119 -5.61 -5.25 -5.26
CA GLN A 119 -6.74 -5.69 -6.08
C GLN A 119 -7.93 -6.10 -5.22
N SER A 120 -7.68 -6.81 -4.13
CA SER A 120 -8.72 -7.24 -3.19
C SER A 120 -9.45 -6.05 -2.58
N VAL A 121 -8.72 -5.02 -2.11
CA VAL A 121 -9.36 -3.80 -1.58
C VAL A 121 -10.14 -3.05 -2.65
N GLN A 122 -9.60 -2.94 -3.87
CA GLN A 122 -10.32 -2.32 -4.99
C GLN A 122 -11.62 -3.06 -5.32
N GLU A 123 -11.59 -4.39 -5.30
CA GLU A 123 -12.77 -5.21 -5.53
C GLU A 123 -13.79 -5.08 -4.41
N VAL A 124 -13.35 -5.04 -3.13
CA VAL A 124 -14.24 -4.75 -2.00
C VAL A 124 -14.93 -3.41 -2.19
N VAL A 125 -14.18 -2.35 -2.52
CA VAL A 125 -14.75 -1.02 -2.76
C VAL A 125 -15.77 -1.07 -3.90
N ARG A 126 -15.41 -1.69 -5.03
CA ARG A 126 -16.29 -1.81 -6.21
C ARG A 126 -17.60 -2.53 -5.89
N LEU A 127 -17.56 -3.58 -5.07
CA LEU A 127 -18.73 -4.34 -4.65
C LEU A 127 -19.55 -3.59 -3.58
N ALA A 128 -18.89 -2.81 -2.73
CA ALA A 128 -19.54 -2.07 -1.64
C ALA A 128 -20.20 -0.77 -2.11
N THR A 129 -19.77 -0.17 -3.21
CA THR A 129 -20.34 1.06 -3.78
C THR A 129 -21.42 0.79 -4.82
N ASP A 130 -22.26 1.79 -5.10
CA ASP A 130 -23.34 1.69 -6.10
C ASP A 130 -22.89 1.98 -7.53
N SER A 131 -21.84 2.79 -7.69
CA SER A 131 -21.38 3.23 -9.01
C SER A 131 -19.84 3.20 -9.10
N LYS A 132 -19.35 3.15 -10.34
CA LYS A 132 -17.91 3.18 -10.60
C LYS A 132 -17.29 4.51 -10.19
N GLU A 133 -18.00 5.62 -10.39
CA GLU A 133 -17.57 6.96 -10.02
C GLU A 133 -17.45 7.08 -8.49
N GLN A 134 -18.37 6.44 -7.76
CA GLN A 134 -18.28 6.35 -6.31
C GLN A 134 -17.05 5.54 -5.88
N ALA A 135 -16.82 4.36 -6.47
CA ALA A 135 -15.64 3.56 -6.19
C ALA A 135 -14.34 4.33 -6.44
N GLU A 136 -14.25 5.08 -7.54
CA GLU A 136 -13.07 5.90 -7.87
C GLU A 136 -12.86 7.03 -6.86
N ARG A 137 -13.92 7.71 -6.40
CA ARG A 137 -13.82 8.72 -5.33
C ARG A 137 -13.34 8.11 -4.03
N VAL A 138 -13.87 6.96 -3.63
CA VAL A 138 -13.46 6.25 -2.41
C VAL A 138 -11.97 5.90 -2.45
N LEU A 139 -11.46 5.43 -3.59
CA LEU A 139 -10.06 5.04 -3.75
C LEU A 139 -9.08 6.22 -3.82
N THR A 140 -9.54 7.40 -4.24
CA THR A 140 -8.70 8.59 -4.43
C THR A 140 -8.75 9.57 -3.26
N THR A 141 -9.88 9.64 -2.57
CA THR A 141 -10.10 10.58 -1.46
C THR A 141 -9.46 10.07 -0.17
N LYS A 142 -9.00 11.00 0.67
CA LYS A 142 -8.49 10.73 2.02
C LYS A 142 -9.19 11.63 3.03
N PRO A 143 -10.43 11.29 3.42
CA PRO A 143 -11.19 12.12 4.35
C PRO A 143 -10.68 11.94 5.78
N HIS A 144 -11.03 12.90 6.65
CA HIS A 144 -10.83 12.77 8.09
C HIS A 144 -11.84 11.77 8.65
N LEU A 145 -11.38 10.84 9.49
CA LEU A 145 -12.22 9.80 10.08
C LEU A 145 -13.13 10.38 11.17
N THR A 146 -14.44 10.40 10.91
CA THR A 146 -15.51 10.68 11.88
C THR A 146 -16.24 9.40 12.30
N GLN A 147 -16.38 8.43 11.39
CA GLN A 147 -17.14 7.19 11.60
C GLN A 147 -16.27 6.06 12.20
N ARG A 148 -15.71 6.31 13.39
CA ARG A 148 -14.72 5.41 14.03
C ARG A 148 -15.24 3.98 14.27
N GLU A 149 -16.48 3.84 14.72
CA GLU A 149 -17.08 2.53 15.05
C GLU A 149 -17.27 1.67 13.79
N ASN A 150 -17.86 2.25 12.74
CA ASN A 150 -18.07 1.59 11.46
C ASN A 150 -16.71 1.20 10.83
N TYR A 151 -15.75 2.12 10.85
CA TYR A 151 -14.39 1.88 10.37
C TYR A 151 -13.70 0.72 11.11
N ASN A 152 -13.71 0.74 12.44
CA ASN A 152 -13.06 -0.31 13.24
C ASN A 152 -13.69 -1.68 12.96
N ALA A 153 -15.02 -1.74 12.87
CA ALA A 153 -15.72 -2.99 12.57
C ALA A 153 -15.43 -3.51 11.15
N ALA A 154 -15.38 -2.63 10.15
CA ALA A 154 -15.06 -3.00 8.77
C ALA A 154 -13.63 -3.50 8.62
N VAL A 155 -12.66 -2.77 9.21
CA VAL A 155 -11.24 -3.11 9.15
C VAL A 155 -10.95 -4.40 9.90
N GLU A 156 -11.52 -4.59 11.09
CA GLU A 156 -11.35 -5.86 11.83
C GLU A 156 -11.95 -7.05 11.06
N TYR A 157 -13.10 -6.86 10.42
CA TYR A 157 -13.70 -7.90 9.57
C TYR A 157 -12.79 -8.25 8.38
N PHE A 158 -12.21 -7.23 7.72
CA PHE A 158 -11.24 -7.45 6.64
C PHE A 158 -9.98 -8.17 7.11
N ARG A 159 -9.51 -7.90 8.34
CA ARG A 159 -8.35 -8.58 8.95
C ARG A 159 -8.58 -10.07 9.09
N ILE A 160 -9.74 -10.43 9.63
CA ILE A 160 -10.07 -11.81 10.00
C ILE A 160 -10.35 -12.64 8.74
N HIS A 161 -11.03 -12.05 7.74
CA HIS A 161 -11.52 -12.77 6.58
C HIS A 161 -10.61 -12.73 5.35
N CYS A 162 -9.76 -11.71 5.21
CA CYS A 162 -8.88 -11.55 4.05
C CYS A 162 -7.40 -11.58 4.42
N PHE A 163 -6.87 -10.50 5.03
CA PHE A 163 -5.43 -10.34 5.23
C PHE A 163 -5.11 -9.87 6.66
N ASP A 164 -4.47 -10.74 7.44
CA ASP A 164 -4.01 -10.37 8.78
C ASP A 164 -2.68 -9.60 8.72
N TRP A 165 -2.76 -8.27 8.67
CA TRP A 165 -1.60 -7.40 8.61
C TRP A 165 -0.70 -7.37 9.84
N ARG A 166 -1.03 -8.16 10.87
CA ARG A 166 -0.11 -8.45 11.97
C ARG A 166 1.02 -9.40 11.54
N LYS A 167 0.82 -10.15 10.45
CA LYS A 167 1.84 -10.97 9.80
C LYS A 167 2.68 -10.11 8.86
N GLN A 168 3.98 -10.35 8.83
CA GLN A 168 4.93 -9.60 8.00
C GLN A 168 4.59 -9.67 6.51
N GLU A 169 4.15 -10.85 6.03
CA GLU A 169 3.72 -11.07 4.65
C GLU A 169 2.59 -10.11 4.20
N TYR A 170 1.67 -9.76 5.11
CA TYR A 170 0.51 -8.93 4.82
C TYR A 170 0.59 -7.51 5.38
N GLU A 171 1.76 -7.06 5.83
CA GLU A 171 1.92 -5.72 6.42
C GLU A 171 1.39 -4.62 5.48
N TYR A 172 1.56 -4.82 4.17
CA TYR A 172 1.10 -3.88 3.14
C TYR A 172 -0.40 -3.58 3.18
N ALA A 173 -1.22 -4.49 3.71
CA ALA A 173 -2.66 -4.26 3.87
C ALA A 173 -2.98 -3.04 4.75
N ARG A 174 -2.10 -2.69 5.71
CA ARG A 174 -2.26 -1.47 6.53
C ARG A 174 -2.31 -0.20 5.68
N HIS A 175 -1.56 -0.15 4.58
CA HIS A 175 -1.52 1.01 3.69
C HIS A 175 -2.78 1.14 2.84
N GLN A 176 -3.56 0.06 2.68
CA GLN A 176 -4.83 0.07 1.95
C GLN A 176 -6.03 0.39 2.84
N LEU A 177 -5.86 0.44 4.17
CA LEU A 177 -6.96 0.68 5.12
C LEU A 177 -7.62 2.07 4.96
N SER A 178 -6.96 3.03 4.32
CA SER A 178 -7.55 4.34 4.03
C SER A 178 -8.78 4.24 3.13
N ALA A 179 -8.90 3.22 2.28
CA ALA A 179 -10.09 3.00 1.46
C ALA A 179 -11.34 2.73 2.33
N PHE A 180 -11.17 2.03 3.46
CA PHE A 180 -12.26 1.78 4.41
C PHE A 180 -12.68 3.03 5.18
N VAL A 181 -11.75 3.96 5.42
CA VAL A 181 -12.11 5.30 5.93
C VAL A 181 -13.04 5.98 4.94
N SER A 182 -12.66 6.04 3.67
CA SER A 182 -13.48 6.65 2.62
C SER A 182 -14.86 6.00 2.47
N LEU A 183 -14.95 4.66 2.51
CA LEU A 183 -16.24 3.95 2.50
C LEU A 183 -17.15 4.37 3.67
N CYS A 184 -16.58 4.47 4.87
CA CYS A 184 -17.35 4.82 6.06
C CYS A 184 -17.80 6.29 6.04
N GLU A 185 -16.94 7.20 5.58
CA GLU A 185 -17.28 8.62 5.45
C GLU A 185 -18.31 8.89 4.35
N GLU A 186 -18.32 8.09 3.28
CA GLU A 186 -19.38 8.10 2.27
C GLU A 186 -20.70 7.46 2.73
N ARG A 187 -20.81 7.07 4.01
CA ARG A 187 -22.01 6.46 4.60
C ARG A 187 -22.41 5.12 3.96
N VAL A 188 -21.44 4.39 3.40
CA VAL A 188 -21.69 3.03 2.92
C VAL A 188 -22.06 2.14 4.12
N PRO A 189 -23.20 1.40 4.08
CA PRO A 189 -23.62 0.56 5.19
C PRO A 189 -22.59 -0.53 5.51
N LEU A 190 -22.31 -0.73 6.80
CA LEU A 190 -21.36 -1.76 7.25
C LEU A 190 -21.72 -3.17 6.76
N THR A 191 -23.01 -3.49 6.69
CA THR A 191 -23.50 -4.78 6.18
C THR A 191 -23.02 -5.03 4.76
N ARG A 192 -23.13 -4.02 3.89
CA ARG A 192 -22.69 -4.10 2.49
C ARG A 192 -21.17 -4.22 2.37
N ILE A 193 -20.42 -3.53 3.23
CA ILE A 193 -18.96 -3.66 3.28
C ILE A 193 -18.57 -5.10 3.68
N LYS A 194 -19.23 -5.68 4.68
CA LYS A 194 -18.99 -7.07 5.12
C LYS A 194 -19.32 -8.08 4.02
N GLU A 195 -20.48 -7.94 3.37
CA GLU A 195 -20.85 -8.80 2.24
C GLU A 195 -19.85 -8.71 1.08
N ALA A 196 -19.33 -7.52 0.80
CA ALA A 196 -18.28 -7.34 -0.20
C ALA A 196 -16.98 -8.04 0.21
N ILE A 197 -16.58 -7.94 1.49
CA ILE A 197 -15.42 -8.65 2.03
C ILE A 197 -15.61 -10.16 1.92
N ASP A 198 -16.78 -10.69 2.29
CA ASP A 198 -17.06 -12.13 2.19
C ASP A 198 -16.88 -12.64 0.77
N ARG A 199 -17.46 -11.93 -0.22
CA ARG A 199 -17.32 -12.29 -1.64
C ARG A 199 -15.87 -12.27 -2.13
N VAL A 200 -15.04 -11.36 -1.62
CA VAL A 200 -13.62 -11.31 -1.96
C VAL A 200 -12.85 -12.41 -1.24
N SER A 201 -13.15 -12.68 0.03
CA SER A 201 -12.51 -13.75 0.80
C SER A 201 -12.72 -15.14 0.17
N GLU A 202 -13.91 -15.39 -0.39
CA GLU A 202 -14.19 -16.63 -1.11
C GLU A 202 -13.44 -16.75 -2.45
N LYS A 203 -13.02 -15.63 -3.05
CA LYS A 203 -12.14 -15.64 -4.24
C LYS A 203 -10.69 -15.92 -3.87
N LEU A 204 -10.24 -15.50 -2.68
CA LEU A 204 -8.87 -15.71 -2.20
C LEU A 204 -8.58 -17.17 -1.81
N LYS A 205 -9.63 -17.93 -1.46
CA LYS A 205 -9.51 -19.35 -1.08
C LYS A 205 -9.53 -20.33 -2.27
N LYS A 206 -9.75 -19.82 -3.48
CA LYS A 206 -9.82 -20.63 -4.71
C LYS A 206 -8.48 -20.63 -5.42
#